data_AF-A0A7X8E1Q1-F1
#
_entry.id   AF-A0A7X8E1Q1-F1
#
_cell.length_a   1.000
_cell.length_b   1.000
_cell.length_c   1.000
_cell.angle_alpha   90.00
_cell.angle_beta   90.00
_cell.angle_gamma   90.00
#
_symmetry.space_group_name_H-M   'P 1'
#
loop_
_entity.id
_entity.type
_entity.pdbx_description
1 polymer ?
#
loop_
_entity_poly.entity_id
_entity_poly.type
_entity_poly.pdbx_seq_one_letter_code
_entity_poly.pdbx_strand_id
1 'polypeptide(L)'
;MGYDKFKNKVCNYYRADPYTKNKVESFKHTLDKIVTQELPKRDNERLFQIRDFTNTSELKLNLNYNNVMCYYSEKKNTLKVGVVCPNWGHEYGGWRNISKDEFVSDQIDYLFRFISQYIYRSYQVNLIGAIALSADIPTDFRGNTVTCIYGDNAKQHINAFEKYISIEPSMLNTKTLGYLKLINALDPYVNKAVFYYVRFLRLYELDFTEEALTAADNMVDVIFQSIKKRLKKPTQNREEMSHYVYDEIKLYDSVARYNLDRLYLLRCRFTAHPSRSKWWDFYEIYEGEIEEIKISIRKLLIAYFKYENNNREVDATPMLWSSWFKEHCDIIYDAVWFHEVP
;
A
#
# COMPACT_ATOMS: atom_id res chain seq x y z
N MET A 1 -19.08 8.30 -12.56
CA MET A 1 -18.75 7.26 -11.54
C MET A 1 -17.29 6.83 -11.74
N GLY A 2 -16.65 6.13 -10.80
CA GLY A 2 -15.23 5.71 -10.93
C GLY A 2 -14.96 4.90 -12.21
N TYR A 3 -15.84 3.94 -12.51
CA TYR A 3 -15.75 3.13 -13.72
C TYR A 3 -15.74 3.91 -15.05
N ASP A 4 -16.54 4.97 -15.20
CA ASP A 4 -16.53 5.75 -16.45
C ASP A 4 -15.18 6.44 -16.68
N LYS A 5 -14.58 6.97 -15.60
CA LYS A 5 -13.25 7.58 -15.66
C LYS A 5 -12.20 6.54 -16.00
N PHE A 6 -12.22 5.39 -15.34
CA PHE A 6 -11.35 4.25 -15.62
C PHE A 6 -11.44 3.81 -17.08
N LYS A 7 -12.65 3.53 -17.57
CA LYS A 7 -12.90 3.14 -18.97
C LYS A 7 -12.35 4.18 -19.94
N ASN A 8 -12.56 5.46 -19.67
CA ASN A 8 -12.03 6.55 -20.49
C ASN A 8 -10.49 6.59 -20.48
N LYS A 9 -9.84 6.41 -19.32
CA LYS A 9 -8.37 6.35 -19.20
C LYS A 9 -7.80 5.21 -20.04
N VAL A 10 -8.32 3.99 -19.87
CA VAL A 10 -7.89 2.81 -20.65
C VAL A 10 -8.10 3.03 -22.15
N CYS A 11 -9.27 3.52 -22.55
CA CYS A 11 -9.56 3.77 -23.97
C CYS A 11 -8.69 4.87 -24.57
N ASN A 12 -8.36 5.91 -23.81
CA ASN A 12 -7.48 6.98 -24.27
C ASN A 12 -6.04 6.50 -24.43
N TYR A 13 -5.56 5.63 -23.54
CA TYR A 13 -4.24 5.00 -23.66
C TYR A 13 -4.10 4.26 -25.00
N TYR A 14 -5.04 3.35 -25.32
CA TYR A 14 -5.02 2.62 -26.60
C TYR A 14 -5.43 3.49 -27.81
N ARG A 15 -6.11 4.62 -27.62
CA ARG A 15 -6.39 5.56 -28.71
C ARG A 15 -5.14 6.33 -29.13
N ALA A 16 -4.21 6.59 -28.19
CA ALA A 16 -2.99 7.34 -28.45
C ALA A 16 -2.00 6.57 -29.32
N ASP A 17 -2.07 5.24 -29.32
CA ASP A 17 -1.24 4.37 -30.15
C ASP A 17 -1.94 4.08 -31.51
N PRO A 18 -1.33 4.49 -32.66
CA PRO A 18 -1.87 4.24 -33.99
C PRO A 18 -2.20 2.77 -34.28
N TYR A 19 -1.47 1.83 -33.68
CA TYR A 19 -1.64 0.39 -33.93
C TYR A 19 -2.82 -0.22 -33.19
N THR A 20 -3.35 0.45 -32.16
CA THR A 20 -4.43 -0.08 -31.31
C THR A 20 -5.71 0.76 -31.35
N LYS A 21 -5.69 1.90 -32.07
CA LYS A 21 -6.82 2.81 -32.23
C LYS A 21 -8.10 2.14 -32.78
N ASN A 22 -7.97 1.19 -33.70
CA ASN A 22 -9.12 0.45 -34.26
C ASN A 22 -9.72 -0.57 -33.27
N LYS A 23 -9.06 -0.84 -32.14
CA LYS A 23 -9.50 -1.78 -31.09
C LYS A 23 -10.30 -1.11 -29.97
N VAL A 24 -10.36 0.22 -29.92
CA VAL A 24 -10.96 0.99 -28.81
C VAL A 24 -12.41 0.61 -28.51
N GLU A 25 -13.25 0.40 -29.52
CA GLU A 25 -14.64 -0.02 -29.30
C GLU A 25 -14.74 -1.45 -28.76
N SER A 26 -13.84 -2.35 -29.19
CA SER A 26 -13.74 -3.71 -28.64
C SER A 26 -13.33 -3.68 -27.17
N PHE A 27 -12.37 -2.82 -26.79
CA PHE A 27 -12.02 -2.59 -25.38
C PHE A 27 -13.21 -2.10 -24.56
N LYS A 28 -13.93 -1.08 -25.02
CA LYS A 28 -15.10 -0.55 -24.31
C LYS A 28 -16.14 -1.63 -24.05
N HIS A 29 -16.54 -2.35 -25.09
CA HIS A 29 -17.51 -3.43 -24.96
C HIS A 29 -17.00 -4.50 -23.99
N THR A 30 -15.73 -4.89 -24.11
CA THR A 30 -15.14 -5.94 -23.27
C THR A 30 -15.11 -5.53 -21.81
N LEU A 31 -14.71 -4.29 -21.50
CA LEU A 31 -14.74 -3.74 -20.15
C LEU A 31 -16.17 -3.70 -19.59
N ASP A 32 -17.14 -3.26 -20.40
CA ASP A 32 -18.54 -3.19 -19.98
C ASP A 32 -19.08 -4.59 -19.67
N LYS A 33 -18.76 -5.59 -20.49
CA LYS A 33 -19.07 -7.00 -20.23
C LYS A 33 -18.46 -7.49 -18.92
N ILE A 34 -17.18 -7.18 -18.67
CA ILE A 34 -16.49 -7.61 -17.45
C ILE A 34 -17.16 -7.04 -16.20
N VAL A 35 -17.37 -5.72 -16.18
CA VAL A 35 -17.90 -5.04 -15.00
C VAL A 35 -19.37 -5.36 -14.74
N THR A 36 -20.17 -5.53 -15.80
CA THR A 36 -21.62 -5.76 -15.64
C THR A 36 -22.00 -7.23 -15.53
N GLN A 37 -21.19 -8.17 -16.03
CA GLN A 37 -21.56 -9.58 -16.11
C GLN A 37 -20.54 -10.51 -15.45
N GLU A 38 -19.24 -10.35 -15.71
CA GLU A 38 -18.25 -11.35 -15.29
C GLU A 38 -17.77 -11.17 -13.85
N LEU A 39 -17.43 -9.94 -13.42
CA LEU A 39 -17.01 -9.69 -12.03
C LEU A 39 -18.09 -10.09 -11.01
N PRO A 40 -19.39 -9.77 -11.20
CA PRO A 40 -20.43 -10.20 -10.27
C PRO A 40 -20.53 -11.73 -10.12
N LYS A 41 -20.28 -12.50 -11.17
CA LYS A 41 -20.27 -13.98 -11.09
C LYS A 41 -19.12 -14.51 -10.22
N ARG A 42 -18.02 -13.75 -10.14
CA ARG A 42 -16.80 -14.12 -9.42
C ARG A 42 -16.72 -13.57 -7.99
N ASP A 43 -17.75 -12.88 -7.48
CA ASP A 43 -17.71 -12.25 -6.14
C ASP A 43 -17.46 -13.24 -5.00
N ASN A 44 -17.85 -14.51 -5.18
CA ASN A 44 -17.63 -15.58 -4.21
C ASN A 44 -16.30 -16.34 -4.43
N GLU A 45 -15.60 -16.09 -5.53
CA GLU A 45 -14.33 -16.75 -5.83
C GLU A 45 -13.18 -16.09 -5.06
N ARG A 46 -12.36 -16.91 -4.42
CA ARG A 46 -11.26 -16.46 -3.57
C ARG A 46 -9.93 -16.99 -4.05
N LEU A 47 -8.95 -16.13 -4.03
CA LEU A 47 -7.53 -16.44 -4.10
C LEU A 47 -6.96 -16.40 -2.68
N PHE A 48 -6.24 -17.45 -2.29
CA PHE A 48 -5.44 -17.46 -1.08
C PHE A 48 -3.95 -17.49 -1.45
N GLN A 49 -3.23 -16.40 -1.14
CA GLN A 49 -1.80 -16.30 -1.36
C GLN A 49 -1.05 -16.45 -0.03
N ILE A 50 -0.06 -17.35 0.00
CA ILE A 50 0.85 -17.53 1.11
C ILE A 50 2.23 -17.06 0.70
N ARG A 51 2.88 -16.26 1.55
CA ARG A 51 4.21 -15.71 1.31
C ARG A 51 5.02 -15.57 2.59
N ASP A 52 6.34 -15.63 2.45
CA ASP A 52 7.26 -15.42 3.56
C ASP A 52 7.71 -13.97 3.58
N PHE A 53 7.83 -13.40 4.78
CA PHE A 53 8.38 -12.06 4.94
C PHE A 53 9.87 -12.13 5.34
N THR A 54 10.67 -11.23 4.79
CA THR A 54 12.09 -11.06 5.17
C THR A 54 12.22 -10.23 6.43
N ASN A 55 13.36 -10.35 7.12
CA ASN A 55 13.67 -9.62 8.36
C ASN A 55 12.67 -9.89 9.49
N THR A 56 12.31 -11.16 9.68
CA THR A 56 11.25 -11.58 10.61
C THR A 56 11.70 -12.60 11.66
N SER A 57 12.99 -12.88 11.78
CA SER A 57 13.53 -13.89 12.70
C SER A 57 13.18 -13.63 14.16
N GLU A 58 13.04 -12.37 14.55
CA GLU A 58 12.71 -11.97 15.92
C GLU A 58 11.20 -11.73 16.12
N LEU A 59 10.40 -11.82 15.05
CA LEU A 59 8.98 -11.49 15.06
C LEU A 59 8.13 -12.74 15.32
N LYS A 60 7.96 -13.07 16.61
CA LYS A 60 7.00 -14.10 17.06
C LYS A 60 5.55 -13.58 17.01
N LEU A 61 5.09 -13.33 15.79
CA LEU A 61 3.78 -12.75 15.50
C LEU A 61 2.82 -13.83 15.02
N ASN A 62 1.62 -13.85 15.62
CA ASN A 62 0.54 -14.72 15.21
C ASN A 62 -0.77 -13.91 15.21
N LEU A 63 -1.36 -13.71 14.04
CA LEU A 63 -2.54 -12.86 13.86
C LEU A 63 -3.47 -13.41 12.79
N ASN A 64 -4.77 -13.24 13.01
CA ASN A 64 -5.80 -13.42 11.99
C ASN A 64 -6.74 -12.20 12.02
N TYR A 65 -6.79 -11.44 10.93
CA TYR A 65 -7.65 -10.26 10.81
C TYR A 65 -8.14 -10.07 9.38
N ASN A 66 -9.46 -10.25 9.18
CA ASN A 66 -10.13 -10.10 7.90
C ASN A 66 -9.47 -10.93 6.78
N ASN A 67 -8.83 -10.25 5.84
CA ASN A 67 -8.23 -10.81 4.63
C ASN A 67 -6.73 -11.08 4.79
N VAL A 68 -6.14 -10.86 5.96
CA VAL A 68 -4.72 -11.09 6.22
C VAL A 68 -4.51 -11.88 7.51
N MET A 69 -3.62 -12.85 7.43
CA MET A 69 -3.28 -13.74 8.53
C MET A 69 -1.79 -14.04 8.51
N CYS A 70 -1.20 -14.31 9.67
CA CYS A 70 0.20 -14.69 9.77
C CYS A 70 0.46 -15.58 10.98
N TYR A 71 1.50 -16.40 10.86
CA TYR A 71 2.08 -17.12 11.98
C TYR A 71 3.60 -17.18 11.82
N TYR A 72 4.31 -17.21 12.95
CA TYR A 72 5.75 -17.38 12.95
C TYR A 72 6.11 -18.87 12.85
N SER A 73 6.88 -19.24 11.83
CA SER A 73 7.32 -20.62 11.62
C SER A 73 8.70 -20.86 12.24
N GLU A 74 8.73 -21.43 13.43
CA GLU A 74 9.99 -21.80 14.13
C GLU A 74 10.92 -22.67 13.24
N LYS A 75 10.35 -23.61 12.47
CA LYS A 75 11.10 -24.48 11.56
C LYS A 75 11.81 -23.72 10.43
N LYS A 76 11.22 -22.60 9.97
CA LYS A 76 11.72 -21.81 8.84
C LYS A 76 12.34 -20.48 9.28
N ASN A 77 12.28 -20.15 10.57
CA ASN A 77 12.73 -18.89 11.15
C ASN A 77 12.19 -17.66 10.37
N THR A 78 10.90 -17.69 10.03
CA THR A 78 10.26 -16.64 9.21
C THR A 78 8.77 -16.53 9.50
N LEU A 79 8.24 -15.33 9.31
CA LEU A 79 6.81 -15.07 9.34
C LEU A 79 6.16 -15.53 8.03
N LYS A 80 5.24 -16.49 8.14
CA LYS A 80 4.36 -16.93 7.06
C LYS A 80 3.14 -16.02 7.05
N VAL A 81 2.79 -15.46 5.89
CA VAL A 81 1.68 -14.53 5.72
C VAL A 81 0.73 -15.07 4.67
N GLY A 82 -0.53 -15.27 5.05
CA GLY A 82 -1.64 -15.62 4.18
C GLY A 82 -2.51 -14.40 3.88
N VAL A 83 -2.91 -14.21 2.63
CA VAL A 83 -3.82 -13.16 2.20
C VAL A 83 -4.96 -13.74 1.37
N VAL A 84 -6.19 -13.37 1.70
CA VAL A 84 -7.41 -13.73 0.98
C VAL A 84 -7.84 -12.54 0.11
N CYS A 85 -8.03 -12.76 -1.18
CA CYS A 85 -8.32 -11.70 -2.15
C CYS A 85 -9.25 -12.23 -3.27
N PRO A 86 -9.87 -11.37 -4.09
CA PRO A 86 -10.74 -11.82 -5.16
C PRO A 86 -9.95 -12.57 -6.24
N ASN A 87 -10.55 -13.61 -6.82
CA ASN A 87 -9.94 -14.37 -7.91
C ASN A 87 -10.15 -13.68 -9.27
N TRP A 88 -9.41 -12.60 -9.53
CA TRP A 88 -9.45 -11.88 -10.81
C TRP A 88 -8.21 -12.11 -11.69
N GLY A 89 -7.25 -12.90 -11.19
CA GLY A 89 -5.96 -13.09 -11.82
C GLY A 89 -5.93 -14.14 -12.94
N HIS A 90 -4.76 -14.24 -13.54
CA HIS A 90 -4.41 -15.09 -14.67
C HIS A 90 -4.54 -16.60 -14.42
N GLU A 91 -4.25 -17.04 -13.19
CA GLU A 91 -3.87 -18.43 -12.88
C GLU A 91 -5.06 -19.40 -12.75
N TYR A 92 -6.29 -18.91 -12.66
CA TYR A 92 -7.49 -19.76 -12.73
C TYR A 92 -8.68 -19.00 -13.32
N GLY A 93 -8.96 -19.25 -14.60
CA GLY A 93 -10.09 -18.65 -15.35
C GLY A 93 -9.72 -17.45 -16.22
N GLY A 94 -8.72 -16.65 -15.81
CA GLY A 94 -8.13 -15.55 -16.58
C GLY A 94 -9.12 -14.63 -17.31
N TRP A 95 -8.61 -13.86 -18.27
CA TRP A 95 -9.42 -13.07 -19.20
C TRP A 95 -9.07 -13.34 -20.67
N ARG A 96 -8.22 -14.33 -20.95
CA ARG A 96 -7.72 -14.68 -22.29
C ARG A 96 -8.80 -14.94 -23.35
N ASN A 97 -10.01 -15.34 -22.93
CA ASN A 97 -11.13 -15.63 -23.83
C ASN A 97 -12.31 -14.66 -23.69
N ILE A 98 -12.08 -13.49 -23.07
CA ILE A 98 -13.17 -12.55 -22.77
C ILE A 98 -13.75 -11.86 -24.01
N SER A 99 -12.90 -11.66 -25.03
CA SER A 99 -13.20 -11.04 -26.32
C SER A 99 -12.85 -11.98 -27.46
N LYS A 100 -13.51 -11.79 -28.62
CA LYS A 100 -13.12 -12.44 -29.89
C LYS A 100 -11.80 -11.91 -30.43
N ASP A 101 -11.40 -10.73 -29.97
CA ASP A 101 -10.14 -10.10 -30.33
C ASP A 101 -9.06 -10.51 -29.32
N GLU A 102 -8.12 -11.35 -29.76
CA GLU A 102 -7.08 -11.92 -28.91
C GLU A 102 -6.21 -10.84 -28.26
N PHE A 103 -5.84 -9.79 -29.01
CA PHE A 103 -5.09 -8.67 -28.47
C PHE A 103 -5.84 -7.98 -27.33
N VAL A 104 -7.14 -7.74 -27.50
CA VAL A 104 -7.97 -7.13 -26.44
C VAL A 104 -8.04 -8.03 -25.22
N SER A 105 -8.26 -9.33 -25.41
CA SER A 105 -8.27 -10.30 -24.30
C SER A 105 -6.95 -10.34 -23.54
N ASP A 106 -5.82 -10.34 -24.23
CA ASP A 106 -4.49 -10.32 -23.61
C ASP A 106 -4.26 -9.04 -22.79
N GLN A 107 -4.60 -7.88 -23.35
CA GLN A 107 -4.45 -6.61 -22.67
C GLN A 107 -5.32 -6.50 -21.42
N ILE A 108 -6.56 -6.98 -21.49
CA ILE A 108 -7.45 -7.08 -20.32
C ILE A 108 -6.86 -8.03 -19.28
N ASP A 109 -6.35 -9.17 -19.71
CA ASP A 109 -5.75 -10.16 -18.82
C ASP A 109 -4.55 -9.58 -18.06
N TYR A 110 -3.67 -8.84 -18.74
CA TYR A 110 -2.59 -8.09 -18.12
C TYR A 110 -3.08 -7.05 -17.11
N LEU A 111 -4.09 -6.26 -17.49
CA LEU A 111 -4.67 -5.23 -16.63
C LEU A 111 -5.19 -5.82 -15.32
N PHE A 112 -6.05 -6.85 -15.40
CA PHE A 112 -6.60 -7.49 -14.20
C PHE A 112 -5.58 -8.28 -13.41
N ARG A 113 -4.53 -8.80 -14.06
CA ARG A 113 -3.37 -9.37 -13.34
C ARG A 113 -2.77 -8.32 -12.42
N PHE A 114 -2.42 -7.14 -12.92
CA PHE A 114 -1.80 -6.12 -12.07
C PHE A 114 -2.74 -5.53 -11.02
N ILE A 115 -4.04 -5.38 -11.32
CA ILE A 115 -5.05 -4.97 -10.33
C ILE A 115 -5.15 -6.00 -9.20
N SER A 116 -5.17 -7.30 -9.54
CA SER A 116 -5.14 -8.37 -8.53
C SER A 116 -3.87 -8.30 -7.68
N GLN A 117 -2.72 -8.02 -8.32
CA GLN A 117 -1.45 -7.83 -7.62
C GLN A 117 -1.48 -6.66 -6.65
N TYR A 118 -2.09 -5.55 -7.04
CA TYR A 118 -2.27 -4.41 -6.17
C TYR A 118 -3.06 -4.80 -4.91
N ILE A 119 -4.23 -5.43 -5.07
CA ILE A 119 -5.11 -5.79 -3.94
C ILE A 119 -4.40 -6.71 -2.93
N TYR A 120 -3.81 -7.83 -3.37
CA TYR A 120 -3.19 -8.74 -2.41
C TYR A 120 -1.94 -8.14 -1.77
N ARG A 121 -1.16 -7.33 -2.50
CA ARG A 121 0.01 -6.63 -1.94
C ARG A 121 -0.42 -5.54 -0.96
N SER A 122 -1.54 -4.87 -1.18
CA SER A 122 -2.08 -3.90 -0.23
C SER A 122 -2.36 -4.53 1.14
N TYR A 123 -2.93 -5.73 1.19
CA TYR A 123 -3.09 -6.44 2.46
C TYR A 123 -1.76 -6.85 3.11
N GLN A 124 -0.76 -7.22 2.31
CA GLN A 124 0.60 -7.46 2.81
C GLN A 124 1.22 -6.17 3.37
N VAL A 125 1.05 -5.04 2.68
CA VAL A 125 1.54 -3.71 3.09
C VAL A 125 0.87 -3.25 4.39
N ASN A 126 -0.43 -3.56 4.60
CA ASN A 126 -1.08 -3.30 5.89
C ASN A 126 -0.33 -3.98 7.05
N LEU A 127 0.03 -5.26 6.89
CA LEU A 127 0.76 -6.02 7.89
C LEU A 127 2.20 -5.51 8.05
N ILE A 128 2.90 -5.22 6.96
CA ILE A 128 4.25 -4.64 6.98
C ILE A 128 4.26 -3.32 7.77
N GLY A 129 3.33 -2.41 7.46
CA GLY A 129 3.21 -1.13 8.16
C GLY A 129 2.84 -1.29 9.63
N ALA A 130 1.97 -2.25 9.95
CA ALA A 130 1.61 -2.54 11.34
C ALA A 130 2.80 -3.11 12.13
N ILE A 131 3.60 -3.99 11.53
CA ILE A 131 4.84 -4.52 12.12
C ILE A 131 5.82 -3.38 12.37
N ALA A 132 6.10 -2.56 11.35
CA ALA A 132 7.00 -1.41 11.44
C ALA A 132 6.59 -0.45 12.57
N LEU A 133 5.29 -0.12 12.69
CA LEU A 133 4.81 0.73 13.78
C LEU A 133 4.85 0.07 15.16
N SER A 134 4.79 -1.26 15.25
CA SER A 134 4.72 -2.00 16.51
C SER A 134 6.09 -2.38 17.09
N ALA A 135 7.03 -2.72 16.22
CA ALA A 135 8.33 -3.30 16.55
C ALA A 135 9.52 -2.48 16.03
N ASP A 136 9.26 -1.42 15.24
CA ASP A 136 10.30 -0.60 14.61
C ASP A 136 11.19 -1.37 13.61
N ILE A 137 10.72 -2.54 13.14
CA ILE A 137 11.45 -3.42 12.22
C ILE A 137 10.89 -3.29 10.80
N PRO A 138 11.73 -2.97 9.79
CA PRO A 138 11.33 -2.96 8.39
C PRO A 138 11.25 -4.39 7.86
N THR A 139 10.07 -4.79 7.39
CA THR A 139 9.83 -6.09 6.74
C THR A 139 9.46 -5.92 5.28
N ASP A 140 9.64 -6.96 4.48
CA ASP A 140 9.25 -6.99 3.06
C ASP A 140 8.64 -8.35 2.74
N PHE A 141 7.66 -8.36 1.84
CA PHE A 141 7.08 -9.59 1.31
C PHE A 141 8.04 -10.35 0.38
N ARG A 142 9.23 -9.84 0.02
CA ARG A 142 10.22 -10.50 -0.86
C ARG A 142 10.89 -11.76 -0.30
N GLY A 143 10.24 -12.51 0.59
CA GLY A 143 10.77 -13.79 1.07
C GLY A 143 10.84 -14.85 -0.03
N ASN A 144 11.40 -16.01 0.34
CA ASN A 144 11.83 -17.04 -0.60
C ASN A 144 10.69 -17.84 -1.24
N THR A 145 9.50 -17.85 -0.64
CA THR A 145 8.38 -18.67 -1.14
C THR A 145 7.13 -17.86 -1.38
N VAL A 146 6.47 -18.14 -2.51
CA VAL A 146 5.13 -17.67 -2.84
C VAL A 146 4.32 -18.88 -3.26
N THR A 147 3.12 -18.99 -2.72
CA THR A 147 2.16 -20.03 -3.11
C THR A 147 0.81 -19.38 -3.32
N CYS A 148 0.20 -19.63 -4.46
CA CYS A 148 -1.13 -19.12 -4.78
C CYS A 148 -2.10 -20.30 -4.92
N ILE A 149 -3.23 -20.20 -4.25
CA ILE A 149 -4.24 -21.27 -4.17
C ILE A 149 -5.58 -20.69 -4.61
N TYR A 150 -6.24 -21.39 -5.51
CA TYR A 150 -7.42 -20.91 -6.24
C TYR A 150 -8.58 -21.92 -6.15
N GLY A 151 -9.77 -21.45 -6.51
CA GLY A 151 -10.97 -22.29 -6.65
C GLY A 151 -11.46 -22.89 -5.32
N ASP A 152 -12.18 -24.01 -5.42
CA ASP A 152 -12.86 -24.65 -4.28
C ASP A 152 -11.90 -25.07 -3.15
N ASN A 153 -10.63 -25.30 -3.49
CA ASN A 153 -9.59 -25.68 -2.54
C ASN A 153 -9.14 -24.52 -1.65
N ALA A 154 -9.34 -23.26 -2.05
CA ALA A 154 -8.88 -22.10 -1.29
C ALA A 154 -9.40 -22.11 0.15
N LYS A 155 -10.68 -22.46 0.36
CA LYS A 155 -11.29 -22.55 1.70
C LYS A 155 -10.60 -23.59 2.59
N GLN A 156 -10.27 -24.76 2.04
CA GLN A 156 -9.60 -25.81 2.80
C GLN A 156 -8.18 -25.38 3.22
N HIS A 157 -7.44 -24.73 2.32
CA HIS A 157 -6.10 -24.24 2.62
C HIS A 157 -6.09 -23.06 3.60
N ILE A 158 -7.09 -22.18 3.53
CA ILE A 158 -7.29 -21.11 4.53
C ILE A 158 -7.49 -21.76 5.91
N ASN A 159 -8.44 -22.69 6.04
CA ASN A 159 -8.70 -23.38 7.31
C ASN A 159 -7.47 -24.15 7.82
N ALA A 160 -6.65 -24.71 6.91
CA ALA A 160 -5.41 -25.39 7.28
C ALA A 160 -4.34 -24.40 7.76
N PHE A 161 -4.23 -23.24 7.14
CA PHE A 161 -3.31 -22.18 7.55
C PHE A 161 -3.67 -21.63 8.93
N GLU A 162 -4.95 -21.41 9.20
CA GLU A 162 -5.45 -20.89 10.48
C GLU A 162 -5.10 -21.79 11.67
N LYS A 163 -4.99 -23.10 11.47
CA LYS A 163 -4.58 -24.05 12.53
C LYS A 163 -3.15 -23.83 13.03
N TYR A 164 -2.29 -23.18 12.25
CA TYR A 164 -0.93 -22.85 12.67
C TYR A 164 -0.85 -21.55 13.48
N ILE A 165 -1.91 -20.75 13.50
CA ILE A 165 -1.93 -19.48 14.20
C ILE A 165 -2.18 -19.76 15.69
N SER A 166 -1.11 -19.73 16.49
CA SER A 166 -1.22 -19.80 17.95
C SER A 166 -1.81 -18.50 18.49
N ILE A 167 -2.86 -18.60 19.32
CA ILE A 167 -3.58 -17.44 19.88
C ILE A 167 -2.95 -17.02 21.23
N GLU A 168 -1.68 -17.34 21.49
CA GLU A 168 -1.03 -16.86 22.71
C GLU A 168 -0.95 -15.33 22.70
N PRO A 169 -1.56 -14.64 23.69
CA PRO A 169 -1.56 -13.19 23.72
C PRO A 169 -0.14 -12.67 23.96
N SER A 170 0.36 -11.85 23.04
CA SER A 170 1.61 -11.11 23.22
C SER A 170 1.36 -9.61 23.08
N MET A 171 2.18 -8.79 23.75
CA MET A 171 2.11 -7.34 23.60
C MET A 171 2.35 -6.92 22.14
N LEU A 172 3.27 -7.62 21.45
CA LEU A 172 3.52 -7.42 20.02
C LEU A 172 2.25 -7.69 19.21
N ASN A 173 1.63 -8.88 19.36
CA ASN A 173 0.37 -9.23 18.69
C ASN A 173 -0.71 -8.15 18.90
N THR A 174 -0.87 -7.67 20.13
CA THR A 174 -1.87 -6.65 20.47
C THR A 174 -1.60 -5.31 19.79
N LYS A 175 -0.35 -4.82 19.85
CA LYS A 175 0.07 -3.55 19.20
C LYS A 175 -0.06 -3.64 17.68
N THR A 176 0.46 -4.71 17.08
CA THR A 176 0.40 -4.94 15.64
C THR A 176 -1.05 -5.03 15.17
N LEU A 177 -1.92 -5.77 15.89
CA LEU A 177 -3.35 -5.81 15.56
C LEU A 177 -4.02 -4.44 15.66
N GLY A 178 -3.67 -3.63 16.67
CA GLY A 178 -4.16 -2.27 16.81
C GLY A 178 -3.85 -1.39 15.60
N TYR A 179 -2.60 -1.43 15.10
CA TYR A 179 -2.23 -0.71 13.88
C TYR A 179 -2.84 -1.33 12.63
N LEU A 180 -2.90 -2.65 12.54
CA LEU A 180 -3.48 -3.36 11.40
C LEU A 180 -4.95 -2.99 11.16
N LYS A 181 -5.70 -2.70 12.22
CA LYS A 181 -7.08 -2.20 12.14
C LYS A 181 -7.20 -0.79 11.55
N LEU A 182 -6.14 0.02 11.65
CA LEU A 182 -6.12 1.40 11.15
C LEU A 182 -5.66 1.49 9.70
N ILE A 183 -4.74 0.63 9.27
CA ILE A 183 -4.07 0.77 7.97
C ILE A 183 -4.93 0.18 6.85
N ASN A 184 -5.16 0.99 5.80
CA ASN A 184 -5.82 0.57 4.57
C ASN A 184 -5.01 0.96 3.32
N ALA A 185 -4.02 0.14 2.98
CA ALA A 185 -3.14 0.33 1.83
C ALA A 185 -3.80 -0.03 0.48
N LEU A 186 -5.12 -0.29 0.45
CA LEU A 186 -5.89 -0.21 -0.80
C LEU A 186 -6.06 1.24 -1.25
N ASP A 187 -5.93 2.21 -0.33
CA ASP A 187 -5.71 3.61 -0.68
C ASP A 187 -4.23 3.79 -1.14
N PRO A 188 -3.98 4.31 -2.35
CA PRO A 188 -2.62 4.49 -2.86
C PRO A 188 -1.74 5.43 -2.02
N TYR A 189 -2.31 6.44 -1.37
CA TYR A 189 -1.55 7.35 -0.51
C TYR A 189 -1.15 6.65 0.80
N VAL A 190 -2.04 5.87 1.40
CA VAL A 190 -1.71 5.03 2.57
C VAL A 190 -0.62 4.04 2.20
N ASN A 191 -0.75 3.38 1.05
CA ASN A 191 0.24 2.42 0.55
C ASN A 191 1.63 3.08 0.41
N LYS A 192 1.71 4.23 -0.28
CA LYS A 192 2.95 4.98 -0.46
C LYS A 192 3.52 5.52 0.85
N ALA A 193 2.67 5.99 1.78
CA ALA A 193 3.12 6.45 3.09
C ALA A 193 3.78 5.30 3.89
N VAL A 194 3.15 4.12 3.92
CA VAL A 194 3.75 2.91 4.53
C VAL A 194 5.07 2.56 3.85
N PHE A 195 5.12 2.57 2.50
CA PHE A 195 6.35 2.27 1.76
C PHE A 195 7.50 3.20 2.16
N TYR A 196 7.27 4.52 2.19
CA TYR A 196 8.31 5.47 2.55
C TYR A 196 8.73 5.37 4.02
N TYR A 197 7.80 5.05 4.92
CA TYR A 197 8.14 4.82 6.33
C TYR A 197 9.02 3.58 6.52
N VAL A 198 8.65 2.45 5.90
CA VAL A 198 9.45 1.21 5.95
C VAL A 198 10.82 1.41 5.30
N ARG A 199 10.87 2.17 4.20
CA ARG A 199 12.13 2.54 3.53
C ARG A 199 12.99 3.41 4.45
N PHE A 200 12.41 4.37 5.14
CA PHE A 200 13.10 5.20 6.13
C PHE A 200 13.74 4.32 7.21
N LEU A 201 12.98 3.44 7.86
CA LEU A 201 13.50 2.54 8.90
C LEU A 201 14.66 1.68 8.38
N ARG A 202 14.50 1.10 7.19
CA ARG A 202 15.55 0.25 6.58
C ARG A 202 16.83 1.01 6.28
N LEU A 203 16.74 2.24 5.76
CA LEU A 203 17.91 3.05 5.45
C LEU A 203 18.57 3.54 6.73
N TYR A 204 17.76 3.86 7.74
CA TYR A 204 18.22 4.27 9.06
C TYR A 204 19.03 3.17 9.75
N GLU A 205 18.52 1.92 9.76
CA GLU A 205 19.23 0.75 10.32
C GLU A 205 20.55 0.42 9.60
N LEU A 206 20.74 0.91 8.38
CA LEU A 206 21.93 0.70 7.55
C LEU A 206 22.86 1.93 7.52
N ASP A 207 22.63 2.89 8.41
CA ASP A 207 23.38 4.15 8.53
C ASP A 207 23.34 5.06 7.27
N PHE A 208 22.41 4.82 6.35
CA PHE A 208 22.13 5.69 5.20
C PHE A 208 21.22 6.85 5.60
N THR A 209 21.71 7.69 6.52
CA THR A 209 20.92 8.72 7.21
C THR A 209 20.29 9.73 6.26
N GLU A 210 21.04 10.22 5.26
CA GLU A 210 20.53 11.24 4.33
C GLU A 210 19.39 10.69 3.45
N GLU A 211 19.54 9.47 2.95
CA GLU A 211 18.51 8.78 2.18
C GLU A 211 17.32 8.41 3.07
N ALA A 212 17.56 8.09 4.35
CA ALA A 212 16.51 7.86 5.33
C ALA A 212 15.67 9.14 5.53
N LEU A 213 16.30 10.29 5.81
CA LEU A 213 15.60 11.57 5.95
C LEU A 213 14.85 11.96 4.67
N THR A 214 15.42 11.67 3.50
CA THR A 214 14.73 11.88 2.22
C THR A 214 13.49 10.98 2.07
N ALA A 215 13.59 9.70 2.47
CA ALA A 215 12.43 8.80 2.49
C ALA A 215 11.36 9.28 3.48
N ALA A 216 11.75 9.78 4.65
CA ALA A 216 10.85 10.36 5.62
C ALA A 216 10.13 11.61 5.09
N ASP A 217 10.85 12.56 4.48
CA ASP A 217 10.24 13.77 3.91
C ASP A 217 9.26 13.42 2.77
N ASN A 218 9.56 12.40 1.96
CA ASN A 218 8.65 11.87 0.95
C ASN A 218 7.38 11.27 1.57
N MET A 219 7.48 10.60 2.73
CA MET A 219 6.29 10.15 3.47
C MET A 219 5.42 11.34 3.88
N VAL A 220 6.02 12.40 4.43
CA VAL A 220 5.30 13.63 4.82
C VAL A 220 4.62 14.26 3.59
N ASP A 221 5.32 14.34 2.46
CA ASP A 221 4.75 14.88 1.21
C ASP A 221 3.57 14.05 0.69
N VAL A 222 3.66 12.71 0.69
CA VAL A 222 2.55 11.83 0.34
C VAL A 222 1.33 12.08 1.22
N ILE A 223 1.53 12.22 2.54
CA ILE A 223 0.46 12.54 3.49
C ILE A 223 -0.16 13.90 3.15
N PHE A 224 0.66 14.93 2.91
CA PHE A 224 0.18 16.27 2.58
C PHE A 224 -0.63 16.28 1.28
N GLN A 225 -0.17 15.57 0.26
CA GLN A 225 -0.89 15.41 -1.00
C GLN A 225 -2.22 14.68 -0.81
N SER A 226 -2.26 13.64 0.03
CA SER A 226 -3.48 12.91 0.36
C SER A 226 -4.53 13.82 1.00
N ILE A 227 -4.15 14.55 2.05
CA ILE A 227 -5.05 15.47 2.76
C ILE A 227 -5.50 16.60 1.84
N LYS A 228 -4.59 17.20 1.09
CA LYS A 228 -4.91 18.23 0.09
C LYS A 228 -5.97 17.77 -0.91
N LYS A 229 -5.80 16.57 -1.47
CA LYS A 229 -6.71 16.00 -2.46
C LYS A 229 -8.11 15.78 -1.87
N ARG A 230 -8.19 15.21 -0.66
CA ARG A 230 -9.45 14.96 0.04
C ARG A 230 -10.17 16.26 0.42
N LEU A 231 -9.44 17.27 0.87
CA LEU A 231 -9.97 18.60 1.17
C LEU A 231 -10.21 19.48 -0.07
N LYS A 232 -9.82 19.03 -1.26
CA LYS A 232 -9.88 19.79 -2.53
C LYS A 232 -9.21 21.17 -2.42
N LYS A 233 -8.09 21.25 -1.69
CA LYS A 233 -7.32 22.49 -1.50
C LYS A 233 -6.30 22.67 -2.63
N PRO A 234 -5.96 23.91 -3.01
CA PRO A 234 -4.88 24.18 -3.96
C PRO A 234 -3.52 23.81 -3.36
N THR A 235 -2.51 23.63 -4.23
CA THR A 235 -1.13 23.46 -3.77
C THR A 235 -0.62 24.79 -3.21
N GLN A 236 -0.09 24.76 -2.00
CA GLN A 236 0.55 25.89 -1.34
C GLN A 236 2.02 25.56 -1.06
N ASN A 237 2.78 26.53 -0.55
CA ASN A 237 4.14 26.27 -0.07
C ASN A 237 4.11 25.31 1.13
N ARG A 238 5.27 24.70 1.45
CA ARG A 238 5.38 23.64 2.47
C ARG A 238 4.92 24.11 3.86
N GLU A 239 5.20 25.34 4.22
CA GLU A 239 4.88 25.93 5.53
C GLU A 239 3.36 26.13 5.69
N GLU A 240 2.69 26.74 4.71
CA GLU A 240 1.24 26.86 4.69
C GLU A 240 0.56 25.49 4.71
N MET A 241 1.11 24.54 3.94
CA MET A 241 0.62 23.17 3.89
C MET A 241 0.73 22.46 5.24
N SER A 242 1.84 22.62 5.95
CA SER A 242 2.07 21.93 7.22
C SER A 242 1.07 22.36 8.28
N HIS A 243 0.80 23.66 8.41
CA HIS A 243 -0.16 24.19 9.37
C HIS A 243 -1.54 23.55 9.24
N TYR A 244 -2.14 23.59 8.06
CA TYR A 244 -3.50 23.06 7.91
C TYR A 244 -3.53 21.53 7.96
N VAL A 245 -2.51 20.84 7.43
CA VAL A 245 -2.48 19.37 7.47
C VAL A 245 -2.39 18.87 8.90
N TYR A 246 -1.51 19.46 9.72
CA TYR A 246 -1.37 19.06 11.11
C TYR A 246 -2.63 19.32 11.94
N ASP A 247 -3.35 20.40 11.65
CA ASP A 247 -4.63 20.70 12.30
C ASP A 247 -5.73 19.73 11.85
N GLU A 248 -5.81 19.43 10.56
CA GLU A 248 -6.79 18.51 9.97
C GLU A 248 -6.64 17.08 10.54
N ILE A 249 -5.41 16.56 10.59
CA ILE A 249 -5.15 15.22 11.14
C ILE A 249 -5.02 15.20 12.67
N LYS A 250 -5.22 16.36 13.33
CA LYS A 250 -5.17 16.53 14.79
C LYS A 250 -3.83 16.15 15.42
N LEU A 251 -2.71 16.41 14.72
CA LEU A 251 -1.37 16.26 15.27
C LEU A 251 -1.02 17.52 16.08
N TYR A 252 -1.49 17.66 17.32
CA TYR A 252 -1.28 18.87 18.14
C TYR A 252 0.03 18.89 18.95
N ASP A 253 0.83 17.83 18.86
CA ASP A 253 2.13 17.74 19.53
C ASP A 253 3.10 18.76 18.90
N SER A 254 3.41 19.83 19.64
CA SER A 254 4.25 20.93 19.18
C SER A 254 5.69 20.50 18.92
N VAL A 255 6.22 19.55 19.69
CA VAL A 255 7.56 18.98 19.49
C VAL A 255 7.57 18.18 18.19
N ALA A 256 6.51 17.40 17.95
CA ALA A 256 6.40 16.65 16.70
C ALA A 256 6.35 17.57 15.48
N ARG A 257 5.54 18.64 15.52
CA ARG A 257 5.47 19.64 14.45
C ARG A 257 6.83 20.29 14.19
N TYR A 258 7.50 20.74 15.25
CA TYR A 258 8.84 21.34 15.15
C TYR A 258 9.85 20.40 14.47
N ASN A 259 9.90 19.12 14.88
CA ASN A 259 10.82 18.15 14.29
C ASN A 259 10.50 17.87 12.81
N LEU A 260 9.23 17.87 12.42
CA LEU A 260 8.84 17.68 11.02
C LEU A 260 9.21 18.88 10.14
N ASP A 261 9.14 20.10 10.68
CA ASP A 261 9.63 21.29 9.98
C ASP A 261 11.17 21.28 9.88
N ARG A 262 11.86 20.80 10.92
CA ARG A 262 13.31 20.56 10.91
C ARG A 262 13.71 19.50 9.87
N LEU A 263 12.97 18.40 9.76
CA LEU A 263 13.19 17.37 8.74
C LEU A 263 13.21 17.97 7.33
N TYR A 264 12.25 18.83 6.99
CA TYR A 264 12.21 19.49 5.70
C TYR A 264 13.45 20.37 5.46
N LEU A 265 13.87 21.14 6.47
CA LEU A 265 15.09 21.95 6.40
C LEU A 265 16.37 21.11 6.20
N LEU A 266 16.49 20.00 6.94
CA LEU A 266 17.63 19.08 6.83
C LEU A 266 17.69 18.46 5.43
N ARG A 267 16.56 17.96 4.93
CA ARG A 267 16.42 17.44 3.57
C ARG A 267 16.82 18.49 2.52
N CYS A 268 16.35 19.72 2.64
CA CYS A 268 16.68 20.77 1.66
C CYS A 268 18.16 21.19 1.69
N ARG A 269 18.76 21.29 2.89
CA ARG A 269 20.11 21.84 3.05
C ARG A 269 21.23 20.82 2.89
N PHE A 270 20.97 19.56 3.22
CA PHE A 270 22.01 18.53 3.27
C PHE A 270 21.80 17.46 2.21
N THR A 271 20.58 16.90 2.10
CA THR A 271 20.37 15.76 1.20
C THR A 271 20.13 16.20 -0.26
N ALA A 272 19.39 17.29 -0.49
CA ALA A 272 19.09 17.78 -1.85
C ALA A 272 20.17 18.70 -2.44
N HIS A 273 20.95 19.38 -1.59
CA HIS A 273 21.96 20.37 -2.00
C HIS A 273 23.29 20.22 -1.23
N PRO A 274 23.96 19.06 -1.35
CA PRO A 274 25.14 18.72 -0.54
C PRO A 274 26.34 19.65 -0.74
N SER A 275 26.40 20.41 -1.84
CA SER A 275 27.53 21.30 -2.19
C SER A 275 27.79 22.47 -1.23
N ARG A 276 26.95 22.68 -0.21
CA ARG A 276 27.09 23.76 0.79
C ARG A 276 27.43 23.29 2.20
N SER A 277 27.66 21.99 2.42
CA SER A 277 27.84 21.45 3.76
C SER A 277 29.05 20.51 3.89
N LYS A 278 29.58 20.42 5.11
CA LYS A 278 30.53 19.39 5.51
C LYS A 278 29.77 18.08 5.70
N TRP A 279 29.43 17.44 4.58
CA TRP A 279 28.62 16.21 4.56
C TRP A 279 29.21 15.08 5.42
N TRP A 280 30.53 15.08 5.65
CA TRP A 280 31.22 14.09 6.48
C TRP A 280 30.94 14.22 8.00
N ASP A 281 30.51 15.39 8.49
CA ASP A 281 30.18 15.61 9.91
C ASP A 281 28.65 15.57 10.18
N PHE A 282 27.82 15.33 9.15
CA PHE A 282 26.37 15.53 9.24
C PHE A 282 25.71 14.68 10.33
N TYR A 283 25.98 13.38 10.35
CA TYR A 283 25.40 12.49 11.35
C TYR A 283 25.86 12.86 12.77
N GLU A 284 27.15 13.13 12.96
CA GLU A 284 27.72 13.51 14.28
C GLU A 284 27.11 14.80 14.84
N ILE A 285 26.75 15.75 13.97
CA ILE A 285 26.15 17.03 14.39
C ILE A 285 24.67 16.87 14.77
N TYR A 286 23.94 15.97 14.10
CA TYR A 286 22.47 15.91 14.17
C TYR A 286 21.91 14.60 14.73
N GLU A 287 22.73 13.66 15.22
CA GLU A 287 22.30 12.35 15.72
C GLU A 287 21.09 12.44 16.68
N GLY A 288 21.21 13.28 17.72
CA GLY A 288 20.10 13.48 18.69
C GLY A 288 18.85 14.09 18.07
N GLU A 289 19.00 14.95 17.05
CA GLU A 289 17.85 15.50 16.32
C GLU A 289 17.16 14.44 15.45
N ILE A 290 17.93 13.51 14.87
CA ILE A 290 17.40 12.48 13.96
C ILE A 290 16.54 11.47 14.72
N GLU A 291 16.93 11.06 15.93
CA GLU A 291 16.10 10.19 16.78
C GLU A 291 14.77 10.85 17.16
N GLU A 292 14.79 12.14 17.51
CA GLU A 292 13.58 12.91 17.78
C GLU A 292 12.71 13.09 16.54
N ILE A 293 13.32 13.22 15.36
CA ILE A 293 12.61 13.22 14.06
C ILE A 293 11.96 11.87 13.79
N LYS A 294 12.64 10.74 14.06
CA LYS A 294 12.11 9.38 13.91
C LYS A 294 10.83 9.18 14.71
N ILE A 295 10.82 9.63 15.98
CA ILE A 295 9.63 9.59 16.84
C ILE A 295 8.48 10.42 16.24
N SER A 296 8.79 11.61 15.73
CA SER A 296 7.80 12.54 15.16
C SER A 296 7.20 12.06 13.84
N ILE A 297 8.00 11.44 12.97
CA ILE A 297 7.56 10.76 11.73
C ILE A 297 6.56 9.66 12.08
N ARG A 298 6.87 8.84 13.08
CA ARG A 298 5.96 7.78 13.56
C ARG A 298 4.65 8.36 14.08
N LYS A 299 4.68 9.43 14.88
CA LYS A 299 3.49 10.12 15.38
C LYS A 299 2.62 10.68 14.24
N LEU A 300 3.23 11.30 13.24
CA LEU A 300 2.56 11.80 12.04
C LEU A 300 1.84 10.68 11.29
N LEU A 301 2.53 9.56 11.03
CA LEU A 301 1.95 8.44 10.31
C LEU A 301 0.74 7.84 11.04
N ILE A 302 0.84 7.70 12.37
CA ILE A 302 -0.29 7.24 13.20
C ILE A 302 -1.46 8.23 13.15
N ALA A 303 -1.20 9.53 13.22
CA ALA A 303 -2.24 10.56 13.12
C ALA A 303 -2.92 10.52 11.75
N TYR A 304 -2.16 10.35 10.68
CA TYR A 304 -2.68 10.18 9.33
C TYR A 304 -3.55 8.93 9.20
N PHE A 305 -3.14 7.77 9.73
CA PHE A 305 -3.97 6.56 9.68
C PHE A 305 -5.27 6.70 10.49
N LYS A 306 -5.24 7.39 11.63
CA LYS A 306 -6.46 7.70 12.38
C LYS A 306 -7.40 8.62 11.60
N TYR A 307 -6.84 9.63 10.94
CA TYR A 307 -7.60 10.51 10.05
C TYR A 307 -8.21 9.73 8.89
N GLU A 308 -7.40 8.94 8.17
CA GLU A 308 -7.86 8.13 7.03
C GLU A 308 -8.96 7.18 7.46
N ASN A 309 -8.81 6.48 8.57
CA ASN A 309 -9.80 5.53 9.05
C ASN A 309 -11.16 6.18 9.36
N ASN A 310 -11.18 7.44 9.80
CA ASN A 310 -12.41 8.19 10.06
C ASN A 310 -13.00 8.87 8.81
N ASN A 311 -12.22 8.99 7.73
CA ASN A 311 -12.58 9.71 6.50
C ASN A 311 -12.34 8.84 5.26
N ARG A 312 -12.43 7.52 5.41
CA ARG A 312 -11.99 6.54 4.41
C ARG A 312 -12.82 6.66 3.13
N GLU A 313 -12.14 6.78 1.99
CA GLU A 313 -12.78 6.83 0.67
C GLU A 313 -12.78 5.46 -0.04
N VAL A 314 -11.86 4.56 0.32
CA VAL A 314 -11.72 3.22 -0.28
C VAL A 314 -12.02 2.18 0.78
N ASP A 315 -13.03 1.33 0.60
CA ASP A 315 -13.34 0.29 1.59
C ASP A 315 -12.19 -0.74 1.71
N ALA A 316 -11.84 -1.08 2.95
CA ALA A 316 -10.78 -2.04 3.29
C ALA A 316 -11.25 -3.50 3.19
N THR A 317 -12.57 -3.73 3.36
CA THR A 317 -13.19 -5.05 3.40
C THR A 317 -14.55 -5.05 2.69
N PRO A 318 -14.55 -4.90 1.35
CA PRO A 318 -15.79 -4.85 0.59
C PRO A 318 -16.60 -6.13 0.72
N MET A 319 -17.92 -5.98 0.85
CA MET A 319 -18.85 -7.13 0.80
C MET A 319 -18.88 -7.76 -0.59
N LEU A 320 -18.85 -6.92 -1.64
CA LEU A 320 -18.85 -7.33 -3.04
C LEU A 320 -17.69 -6.65 -3.77
N TRP A 321 -16.76 -7.47 -4.26
CA TRP A 321 -15.58 -6.97 -4.96
C TRP A 321 -15.93 -6.36 -6.32
N SER A 322 -16.99 -6.83 -6.98
CA SER A 322 -17.50 -6.26 -8.24
C SER A 322 -17.99 -4.81 -8.06
N SER A 323 -18.71 -4.51 -6.97
CA SER A 323 -19.17 -3.16 -6.65
C SER A 323 -17.99 -2.27 -6.26
N TRP A 324 -17.09 -2.79 -5.42
CA TRP A 324 -15.87 -2.10 -5.04
C TRP A 324 -15.00 -1.72 -6.25
N PHE A 325 -14.83 -2.64 -7.21
CA PHE A 325 -14.12 -2.35 -8.45
C PHE A 325 -14.77 -1.21 -9.23
N LYS A 326 -16.10 -1.26 -9.41
CA LYS A 326 -16.84 -0.24 -10.16
C LYS A 326 -16.69 1.16 -9.56
N GLU A 327 -16.54 1.24 -8.24
CA GLU A 327 -16.36 2.49 -7.52
C GLU A 327 -14.93 3.01 -7.57
N HIS A 328 -13.92 2.15 -7.41
CA HIS A 328 -12.53 2.57 -7.15
C HIS A 328 -11.52 2.25 -8.27
N CYS A 329 -11.94 1.60 -9.37
CA CYS A 329 -11.02 1.18 -10.43
C CYS A 329 -10.22 2.32 -11.08
N ASP A 330 -10.71 3.56 -11.07
CA ASP A 330 -9.95 4.72 -11.56
C ASP A 330 -8.74 5.02 -10.67
N ILE A 331 -8.94 5.03 -9.35
CA ILE A 331 -7.87 5.23 -8.36
C ILE A 331 -6.83 4.12 -8.45
N ILE A 332 -7.28 2.86 -8.62
CA ILE A 332 -6.38 1.70 -8.72
C ILE A 332 -5.59 1.76 -10.04
N TYR A 333 -6.24 2.13 -11.14
CA TYR A 333 -5.54 2.27 -12.42
C TYR A 333 -4.39 3.26 -12.32
N ASP A 334 -4.60 4.40 -11.65
CA ASP A 334 -3.53 5.38 -11.44
C ASP A 334 -2.39 4.80 -10.59
N ALA A 335 -2.73 4.02 -9.55
CA ALA A 335 -1.75 3.36 -8.69
C ALA A 335 -0.93 2.28 -9.40
N VAL A 336 -1.54 1.56 -10.35
CA VAL A 336 -0.91 0.42 -11.04
C VAL A 336 -0.14 0.86 -12.29
N TRP A 337 -0.67 1.82 -13.04
CA TRP A 337 -0.10 2.29 -14.31
C TRP A 337 0.77 3.55 -14.17
N PHE A 338 0.96 4.06 -12.94
CA PHE A 338 1.85 5.18 -12.59
C PHE A 338 1.67 6.46 -13.41
N HIS A 339 0.49 6.70 -13.99
CA HIS A 339 0.26 7.88 -14.83
C HIS A 339 0.17 9.19 -14.05
N GLU A 340 -0.20 9.13 -12.77
CA GLU A 340 -0.54 10.32 -11.97
C GLU A 340 0.03 10.30 -10.55
N VAL A 341 0.73 9.24 -10.13
CA VAL A 341 1.26 9.15 -8.76
C VAL A 341 2.74 9.56 -8.77
N PRO A 342 3.12 10.64 -8.07
CA PRO A 342 4.45 11.25 -8.17
C PRO A 342 5.60 10.31 -7.82
#